data_AF-A0A833P9A5-F1
#
_entry.id   AF-A0A833P9A5-F1
#
_cell.length_a   1.000
_cell.length_b   1.000
_cell.length_c   1.000
_cell.angle_alpha   90.00
_cell.angle_beta   90.00
_cell.angle_gamma   90.00
#
_symmetry.space_group_name_H-M   'P 1'
#
loop_
_entity.id
_entity.type
_entity.pdbx_description
1 polymer ?
#
loop_
_entity_poly.entity_id
_entity_poly.type
_entity_poly.pdbx_seq_one_letter_code
_entity_poly.pdbx_strand_id
1 'polypeptide(L)'
;MAIIKTSLLKKPKWQSSAFVIWGPFIGTLIIAITFHSHIMFGDPIRFLKGLVTPSIIFPMIGGLFLITPFGYLLGILPAIITQLLFQHFFAEKLIQVRLMHSIIYGGILGLMLAPFALIIAILTSSPLFIFSYLQFVLILPTTLICTIIEWKRAQNNIQIN
;
A
#
# COMPACT_ATOMS: atom_id res chain seq x y z
N MET A 1 35.76 -31.58 11.35
CA MET A 1 34.88 -30.78 12.23
C MET A 1 33.84 -30.13 11.35
N ALA A 2 32.65 -30.73 11.25
CA ALA A 2 31.60 -30.26 10.36
C ALA A 2 30.88 -29.07 11.01
N ILE A 3 30.95 -27.91 10.37
CA ILE A 3 30.17 -26.73 10.75
C ILE A 3 28.73 -27.04 10.36
N ILE A 4 27.91 -27.37 11.36
CA ILE A 4 26.46 -27.50 11.21
C ILE A 4 25.93 -26.12 10.84
N LYS A 5 25.72 -25.86 9.55
CA LYS A 5 24.84 -24.79 9.09
C LYS A 5 23.44 -25.15 9.57
N THR A 6 23.07 -24.62 10.73
CA THR A 6 21.67 -24.48 11.11
C THR A 6 21.03 -23.55 10.09
N SER A 7 20.54 -24.11 8.99
CA SER A 7 19.55 -23.47 8.13
C SER A 7 18.27 -23.36 8.93
N LEU A 8 18.23 -22.41 9.86
CA LEU A 8 16.99 -21.77 10.27
C LEU A 8 16.30 -21.39 8.98
N LEU A 9 15.19 -22.07 8.70
CA LEU A 9 14.34 -21.88 7.54
C LEU A 9 13.88 -20.40 7.54
N LYS A 10 14.70 -19.51 6.98
CA LYS A 10 14.34 -18.11 6.74
C LYS A 10 13.20 -18.18 5.76
N LYS A 11 11.96 -17.96 6.25
CA LYS A 11 10.82 -17.67 5.37
C LYS A 11 11.30 -16.67 4.31
N PRO A 12 10.95 -16.85 3.04
CA PRO A 12 11.39 -15.94 2.00
C PRO A 12 10.99 -14.52 2.44
N LYS A 13 11.97 -13.61 2.49
CA LYS A 13 11.86 -12.21 3.00
C LYS A 13 10.66 -11.44 2.42
N TRP A 14 10.06 -11.98 1.35
CA TRP A 14 9.02 -11.43 0.51
C TRP A 14 7.61 -11.65 1.08
N GLN A 15 7.38 -12.77 1.78
CA GLN A 15 6.06 -13.07 2.37
C GLN A 15 5.74 -12.20 3.60
N SER A 16 6.76 -11.60 4.23
CA SER A 16 6.58 -10.78 5.43
C SER A 16 6.45 -9.27 5.14
N SER A 17 6.57 -8.85 3.88
CA SER A 17 6.65 -7.43 3.56
C SER A 17 5.37 -6.65 3.82
N ALA A 18 5.52 -5.41 4.29
CA ALA A 18 4.41 -4.47 4.43
C ALA A 18 3.69 -4.20 3.10
N PHE A 19 4.37 -4.30 1.96
CA PHE A 19 3.73 -4.15 0.66
C PHE A 19 2.71 -5.26 0.38
N VAL A 20 3.04 -6.52 0.73
CA VAL A 20 2.19 -7.69 0.48
C VAL A 20 1.12 -7.86 1.55
N ILE A 21 1.43 -7.48 2.81
CA ILE A 21 0.52 -7.61 3.96
C ILE A 21 -0.43 -6.41 4.08
N TRP A 22 0.09 -5.19 3.92
CA TRP A 22 -0.69 -3.98 4.16
C TRP A 22 -1.11 -3.28 2.88
N GLY A 23 -0.35 -3.44 1.78
CA GLY A 23 -0.63 -2.75 0.52
C GLY A 23 -2.06 -2.96 0.01
N PRO A 24 -2.54 -4.20 -0.18
CA PRO A 24 -3.91 -4.44 -0.64
C PRO A 24 -4.98 -3.92 0.32
N PHE A 25 -4.74 -4.00 1.63
CA PHE A 25 -5.65 -3.46 2.64
C PHE A 25 -5.74 -1.93 2.58
N ILE A 26 -4.59 -1.24 2.54
CA ILE A 26 -4.51 0.23 2.42
C ILE A 26 -5.17 0.67 1.11
N GLY A 27 -4.88 0.00 0.00
CA GLY A 27 -5.49 0.31 -1.30
C GLY A 27 -7.02 0.13 -1.29
N THR A 28 -7.51 -0.96 -0.69
CA THR A 28 -8.96 -1.21 -0.54
C THR A 28 -9.63 -0.13 0.31
N LEU A 29 -8.98 0.28 1.41
CA LEU A 29 -9.47 1.36 2.27
C LEU A 29 -9.57 2.69 1.51
N ILE A 30 -8.53 3.05 0.75
CA ILE A 30 -8.53 4.28 -0.08
C ILE A 30 -9.66 4.24 -1.11
N ILE A 31 -9.85 3.12 -1.80
CA ILE A 31 -10.93 2.95 -2.79
C ILE A 31 -12.29 3.09 -2.10
N ALA A 32 -12.51 2.41 -0.98
CA ALA A 32 -13.77 2.47 -0.25
C ALA A 32 -14.11 3.89 0.20
N ILE A 33 -13.14 4.62 0.78
CA ILE A 33 -13.32 6.01 1.20
C ILE A 33 -13.61 6.91 0.00
N THR A 34 -12.87 6.76 -1.10
CA THR A 34 -13.06 7.58 -2.31
C THR A 34 -14.46 7.37 -2.90
N PHE A 35 -14.89 6.12 -3.07
CA PHE A 35 -16.24 5.81 -3.55
C PHE A 35 -17.31 6.39 -2.63
N HIS A 36 -17.14 6.26 -1.32
CA HIS A 36 -18.09 6.82 -0.36
C HIS A 36 -18.15 8.35 -0.41
N SER A 37 -17.00 9.01 -0.58
CA SER A 37 -16.92 10.46 -0.71
C SER A 37 -17.62 10.97 -1.98
N HIS A 38 -17.50 10.23 -3.09
CA HIS A 38 -18.17 10.56 -4.34
C HIS A 38 -19.71 10.48 -4.22
N ILE A 39 -20.22 9.47 -3.51
CA ILE A 39 -21.66 9.30 -3.28
C ILE A 39 -22.24 10.48 -2.46
N MET A 40 -21.45 11.02 -1.53
CA MET A 40 -21.88 12.09 -0.61
C MET A 40 -21.43 13.49 -1.04
N PHE A 41 -20.94 13.66 -2.27
CA PHE A 41 -20.37 14.92 -2.74
C PHE A 41 -21.36 16.10 -2.68
N GLY A 42 -22.66 15.83 -2.85
CA GLY A 42 -23.72 16.85 -2.76
C GLY A 42 -24.12 17.27 -1.34
N ASP A 43 -23.66 16.56 -0.30
CA ASP A 43 -23.92 16.90 1.10
C ASP A 43 -22.74 16.45 1.99
N PRO A 44 -21.65 17.23 2.03
CA PRO A 44 -20.44 16.88 2.77
C PRO A 44 -20.68 16.82 4.29
N ILE A 45 -21.69 17.53 4.81
CA ILE A 45 -22.08 17.45 6.21
C ILE A 45 -22.63 16.05 6.52
N ARG A 46 -23.39 15.46 5.59
CA ARG A 46 -23.88 14.10 5.71
C ARG A 46 -22.76 13.06 5.66
N PHE A 47 -21.71 13.29 4.88
CA PHE A 47 -20.49 12.46 4.91
C PHE A 47 -19.83 12.51 6.31
N LEU A 48 -19.57 13.71 6.83
CA LEU A 48 -18.96 13.91 8.15
C LEU A 48 -19.81 13.31 9.28
N LYS A 49 -21.13 13.51 9.25
CA LYS A 49 -22.05 12.86 10.19
C LYS A 49 -22.03 11.34 10.04
N GLY A 50 -21.94 10.82 8.81
CA GLY A 50 -21.81 9.40 8.52
C GLY A 50 -20.57 8.76 9.15
N LEU A 51 -19.46 9.49 9.21
CA LEU A 51 -18.20 9.03 9.82
C LEU A 51 -18.24 8.88 11.35
N VAL A 52 -19.23 9.49 12.03
CA VAL A 52 -19.37 9.43 13.49
C VAL A 52 -20.68 8.75 13.96
N THR A 53 -21.60 8.48 13.03
CA THR A 53 -22.89 7.85 13.35
C THR A 53 -22.75 6.32 13.35
N PRO A 54 -22.94 5.63 14.49
CA PRO A 54 -22.68 4.19 14.59
C PRO A 54 -23.50 3.34 13.61
N SER A 55 -24.76 3.71 13.35
CA SER A 55 -25.64 3.02 12.40
C SER A 55 -25.17 3.11 10.94
N ILE A 56 -24.21 3.99 10.64
CA ILE A 56 -23.61 4.17 9.31
C ILE A 56 -22.20 3.55 9.30
N ILE A 57 -21.41 3.77 10.36
CA ILE A 57 -20.05 3.24 10.49
C ILE A 57 -20.04 1.71 10.50
N PHE A 58 -20.91 1.06 11.29
CA PHE A 58 -20.86 -0.40 11.42
C PHE A 58 -21.16 -1.12 10.09
N PRO A 59 -22.18 -0.74 9.30
CA PRO A 59 -22.36 -1.25 7.96
C PRO A 59 -21.20 -0.94 7.01
N MET A 60 -20.59 0.25 7.10
CA MET A 60 -19.41 0.58 6.28
C MET A 60 -18.20 -0.32 6.61
N ILE A 61 -17.92 -0.55 7.90
CA ILE A 61 -16.86 -1.45 8.35
C ILE A 61 -17.18 -2.88 7.88
N GLY A 62 -18.42 -3.34 8.04
CA GLY A 62 -18.86 -4.65 7.55
C GLY A 62 -18.68 -4.79 6.04
N GLY A 63 -19.08 -3.78 5.27
CA GLY A 63 -18.85 -3.71 3.82
C GLY A 63 -17.37 -3.76 3.46
N LEU A 64 -16.52 -3.00 4.17
CA LEU A 64 -15.08 -3.03 3.99
C LEU A 64 -14.53 -4.45 4.19
N PHE A 65 -14.93 -5.15 5.26
CA PHE A 65 -14.51 -6.53 5.50
C PHE A 65 -14.98 -7.49 4.40
N LEU A 66 -16.18 -7.30 3.85
CA LEU A 66 -16.70 -8.12 2.76
C LEU A 66 -15.95 -7.91 1.44
N ILE A 67 -15.56 -6.67 1.13
CA ILE A 67 -14.82 -6.37 -0.12
C ILE A 67 -13.31 -6.64 0.01
N THR A 68 -12.77 -6.67 1.23
CA THR A 68 -11.32 -6.81 1.47
C THR A 68 -10.73 -8.07 0.81
N PRO A 69 -11.34 -9.27 0.87
CA PRO A 69 -10.83 -10.45 0.16
C PRO A 69 -10.71 -10.24 -1.35
N PHE A 70 -11.68 -9.57 -1.98
CA PHE A 70 -11.66 -9.26 -3.41
C PHE A 70 -10.59 -8.21 -3.74
N GLY A 71 -10.49 -7.16 -2.91
CA GLY A 71 -9.42 -6.17 -2.99
C GLY A 71 -8.03 -6.79 -2.84
N TYR A 72 -7.91 -7.81 -1.99
CA TYR A 72 -6.69 -8.59 -1.84
C TYR A 72 -6.38 -9.41 -3.08
N LEU A 73 -7.37 -10.12 -3.64
CA LEU A 73 -7.21 -10.94 -4.83
C LEU A 73 -6.74 -10.13 -6.03
N LEU A 74 -7.28 -8.92 -6.20
CA LEU A 74 -6.92 -8.02 -7.31
C LEU A 74 -5.62 -7.22 -7.01
N GLY A 75 -5.44 -6.80 -5.76
CA GLY A 75 -4.33 -5.95 -5.33
C GLY A 75 -3.03 -6.69 -5.04
N ILE A 76 -3.05 -8.02 -4.94
CA ILE A 76 -1.86 -8.80 -4.61
C ILE A 76 -0.79 -8.74 -5.70
N LEU A 77 -1.19 -8.76 -6.98
CA LEU A 77 -0.25 -8.71 -8.10
C LEU A 77 0.53 -7.39 -8.15
N PRO A 78 -0.11 -6.20 -8.13
CA PRO A 78 0.63 -4.94 -8.05
C PRO A 78 1.43 -4.83 -6.73
N ALA A 79 0.94 -5.38 -5.62
CA ALA A 79 1.69 -5.41 -4.36
C ALA A 79 2.98 -6.25 -4.45
N ILE A 80 2.96 -7.40 -5.13
CA ILE A 80 4.13 -8.24 -5.37
C ILE A 80 5.14 -7.52 -6.28
N ILE A 81 4.69 -6.88 -7.36
CA ILE A 81 5.55 -6.09 -8.26
C ILE A 81 6.22 -4.94 -7.49
N THR A 82 5.44 -4.22 -6.68
CA THR A 82 5.95 -3.13 -5.84
C THR A 82 7.00 -3.64 -4.85
N GLN A 83 6.74 -4.78 -4.22
CA GLN A 83 7.66 -5.42 -3.29
C GLN A 83 8.97 -5.83 -3.97
N LEU A 84 8.89 -6.38 -5.17
CA LEU A 84 10.02 -6.78 -6.01
C LEU A 84 10.93 -5.58 -6.30
N LEU A 85 10.34 -4.49 -6.79
CA LEU A 85 11.05 -3.24 -7.05
C LEU A 85 11.69 -2.68 -5.77
N PHE A 86 10.95 -2.71 -4.67
CA PHE A 86 11.45 -2.25 -3.38
C PHE A 86 12.65 -3.04 -2.88
N GLN A 87 12.56 -4.37 -2.92
CA GLN A 87 13.65 -5.28 -2.53
C GLN A 87 14.91 -5.02 -3.35
N HIS A 88 14.74 -4.84 -4.66
CA HIS A 88 15.86 -4.71 -5.58
C HIS A 88 16.57 -3.34 -5.45
N PHE A 89 15.82 -2.24 -5.33
CA PHE A 89 16.40 -0.89 -5.42
C PHE A 89 16.65 -0.20 -4.08
N PHE A 90 15.89 -0.54 -3.03
CA PHE A 90 15.79 0.30 -1.81
C PHE A 90 16.00 -0.45 -0.49
N ALA A 91 15.76 -1.77 -0.42
CA ALA A 91 15.76 -2.50 0.86
C ALA A 91 17.07 -2.39 1.65
N GLU A 92 18.24 -2.46 1.00
CA GLU A 92 19.53 -2.34 1.68
C GLU A 92 19.83 -0.89 2.10
N LYS A 93 19.42 0.08 1.27
CA LYS A 93 19.63 1.52 1.51
C LYS A 93 18.82 2.00 2.72
N LEU A 94 17.68 1.36 3.01
CA LEU A 94 16.79 1.74 4.11
C LEU A 94 17.36 1.58 5.51
N ILE A 95 18.35 0.71 5.67
CA ILE A 95 18.97 0.39 6.96
C ILE A 95 19.73 1.60 7.52
N GLN A 96 20.30 2.43 6.64
CA GLN A 96 21.25 3.49 7.02
C GLN A 96 20.68 4.90 6.90
N VAL A 97 19.43 5.04 6.46
CA VAL A 97 18.85 6.34 6.12
C VAL A 97 17.88 6.87 7.15
N ARG A 98 17.81 8.20 7.25
CA ARG A 98 16.83 8.93 8.06
C ARG A 98 15.43 8.82 7.46
N LEU A 99 14.40 9.05 8.29
CA LEU A 99 12.99 9.02 7.89
C LEU A 99 12.70 9.83 6.60
N MET A 100 13.25 11.04 6.47
CA MET A 100 13.03 11.88 5.27
C MET A 100 13.45 11.19 3.97
N HIS A 101 14.57 10.46 3.99
CA HIS A 101 15.04 9.72 2.81
C HIS A 101 14.19 8.48 2.53
N SER A 102 13.64 7.84 3.57
CA SER A 102 12.66 6.76 3.41
C SER A 102 11.40 7.25 2.70
N ILE A 103 10.90 8.45 3.04
CA ILE A 103 9.76 9.08 2.36
C ILE A 103 10.09 9.32 0.88
N ILE A 104 11.28 9.85 0.57
CA ILE A 104 11.73 10.06 -0.82
C ILE A 104 11.77 8.73 -1.58
N TYR A 105 12.32 7.66 -0.99
CA TYR A 105 12.33 6.34 -1.62
C TYR A 105 10.93 5.78 -1.86
N GLY A 106 10.00 5.96 -0.92
CA GLY A 106 8.61 5.56 -1.10
C GLY A 106 7.91 6.35 -2.22
N GLY A 107 8.25 7.63 -2.37
CA GLY A 107 7.79 8.47 -3.48
C GLY A 107 8.34 8.02 -4.83
N ILE A 108 9.65 7.80 -4.92
CA ILE A 108 10.31 7.28 -6.14
C ILE A 108 9.70 5.92 -6.52
N LEU A 109 9.56 5.01 -5.56
CA LEU A 109 8.94 3.70 -5.79
C LEU A 109 7.51 3.83 -6.32
N GLY A 110 6.72 4.75 -5.77
CA GLY A 110 5.38 5.06 -6.29
C GLY A 110 5.41 5.54 -7.73
N LEU A 111 6.35 6.43 -8.08
CA LEU A 111 6.53 6.93 -9.45
C LEU A 111 7.02 5.84 -10.42
N MET A 112 7.79 4.85 -9.96
CA MET A 112 8.22 3.72 -10.80
C MET A 112 7.04 2.86 -11.28
N LEU A 113 5.88 2.94 -10.61
CA LEU A 113 4.65 2.25 -11.03
C LEU A 113 3.81 3.09 -12.02
N ALA A 114 4.19 4.33 -12.31
CA ALA A 114 3.46 5.17 -13.26
C ALA A 114 3.28 4.55 -14.65
N PRO A 115 4.26 3.85 -15.25
CA PRO A 115 4.05 3.17 -16.52
C PRO A 115 2.94 2.11 -16.44
N PHE A 116 2.88 1.36 -15.34
CA PHE A 116 1.83 0.37 -15.12
C PHE A 116 0.45 1.03 -14.96
N ALA A 117 0.37 2.11 -14.18
CA ALA A 117 -0.87 2.90 -14.03
C ALA A 117 -1.33 3.51 -15.36
N LEU A 118 -0.38 3.95 -16.20
CA LEU A 118 -0.67 4.54 -17.51
C LEU A 118 -1.25 3.51 -18.48
N ILE A 119 -0.70 2.29 -18.51
CA ILE A 119 -1.22 1.19 -19.33
C ILE A 119 -2.68 0.90 -18.97
N ILE A 120 -2.99 0.78 -17.66
CA ILE A 120 -4.37 0.57 -17.20
C ILE A 120 -5.26 1.75 -17.59
N ALA A 121 -4.77 2.98 -17.43
CA ALA A 121 -5.55 4.17 -17.67
C ALA A 121 -5.95 4.35 -19.14
N ILE A 122 -5.06 4.04 -20.10
CA ILE A 122 -5.34 4.17 -21.54
C ILE A 122 -6.47 3.22 -21.99
N LEU A 123 -6.72 2.13 -21.27
CA LEU A 123 -7.82 1.19 -21.55
C LEU A 123 -9.21 1.73 -21.11
N THR A 124 -9.29 2.93 -20.56
CA THR A 124 -10.53 3.52 -20.03
C THR A 124 -11.03 4.69 -20.86
N SER A 125 -12.30 5.04 -20.68
CA SER A 125 -12.92 6.20 -21.34
C SER A 125 -12.36 7.56 -20.89
N SER A 126 -11.59 7.62 -19.79
CA SER A 126 -11.05 8.87 -19.25
C SER A 126 -9.62 8.68 -18.73
N PRO A 127 -8.63 8.47 -19.63
CA PRO A 127 -7.30 8.04 -19.25
C PRO A 127 -6.59 8.97 -18.27
N LEU A 128 -6.65 10.29 -18.48
CA LEU A 128 -5.96 11.24 -17.60
C LEU A 128 -6.51 11.24 -16.17
N PHE A 129 -7.84 11.11 -16.03
CA PHE A 129 -8.49 11.07 -14.71
C PHE A 129 -8.15 9.77 -13.98
N ILE A 130 -8.27 8.63 -14.67
CA ILE A 130 -7.96 7.32 -14.09
C ILE A 130 -6.47 7.22 -13.75
N PHE A 131 -5.57 7.69 -14.62
CA PHE A 131 -4.15 7.75 -14.33
C PHE A 131 -3.85 8.57 -13.08
N SER A 132 -4.41 9.78 -12.99
CA SER A 132 -4.18 10.67 -11.86
C SER A 132 -4.70 10.07 -10.56
N TYR A 133 -5.87 9.44 -10.60
CA TYR A 133 -6.44 8.74 -9.45
C TYR A 133 -5.56 7.55 -9.01
N LEU A 134 -5.23 6.65 -9.94
CA LEU A 134 -4.38 5.49 -9.64
C LEU A 134 -3.01 5.92 -9.12
N GLN A 135 -2.39 6.92 -9.72
CA GLN A 135 -1.04 7.32 -9.37
C GLN A 135 -0.97 8.11 -8.05
N PHE A 136 -1.77 9.16 -7.92
CA PHE A 136 -1.63 10.13 -6.83
C PHE A 136 -2.52 9.84 -5.63
N VAL A 137 -3.67 9.19 -5.84
CA VAL A 137 -4.61 8.88 -4.75
C VAL A 137 -4.38 7.46 -4.22
N LEU A 138 -4.10 6.49 -5.09
CA LEU A 138 -3.99 5.09 -4.70
C LEU A 138 -2.54 4.63 -4.47
N ILE A 139 -1.71 4.67 -5.51
CA ILE A 139 -0.37 4.08 -5.51
C ILE A 139 0.56 4.85 -4.57
N LEU A 140 0.71 6.16 -4.77
CA LEU A 140 1.70 6.95 -4.05
C LEU A 140 1.48 6.98 -2.53
N PRO A 141 0.24 7.15 -2.00
CA PRO A 141 0.01 7.05 -0.56
C PRO A 141 0.29 5.63 -0.03
N THR A 142 -0.08 4.60 -0.77
CA THR A 142 0.17 3.20 -0.37
C THR A 142 1.66 2.90 -0.31
N THR A 143 2.45 3.29 -1.32
CA THR A 143 3.89 3.05 -1.34
C THR A 143 4.62 3.82 -0.25
N LEU A 144 4.19 5.05 0.05
CA LEU A 144 4.75 5.85 1.15
C LEU A 144 4.52 5.17 2.50
N ILE A 145 3.28 4.78 2.81
CA ILE A 145 2.94 4.12 4.07
C ILE A 145 3.71 2.80 4.22
N CYS A 146 3.69 1.94 3.19
CA CYS A 146 4.41 0.66 3.22
C CYS A 146 5.93 0.85 3.38
N THR A 147 6.52 1.85 2.71
CA THR A 147 7.96 2.14 2.84
C THR A 147 8.33 2.62 4.25
N ILE A 148 7.48 3.45 4.88
CA ILE A 148 7.70 3.88 6.27
C ILE A 148 7.60 2.71 7.25
N ILE A 149 6.65 1.79 7.04
CA ILE A 149 6.53 0.58 7.87
C ILE A 149 7.78 -0.29 7.73
N GLU A 150 8.27 -0.52 6.51
CA GLU A 150 9.50 -1.29 6.28
C GLU A 150 10.74 -0.59 6.85
N TRP A 151 10.83 0.74 6.74
CA TRP A 151 11.89 1.51 7.38
C TRP A 151 11.90 1.33 8.89
N LYS A 152 10.75 1.50 9.54
CA LYS A 152 10.62 1.35 10.99
C LYS A 152 10.98 -0.06 11.44
N ARG A 153 10.55 -1.07 10.68
CA ARG A 153 10.91 -2.48 10.92
C ARG A 153 12.42 -2.70 10.78
N ALA A 154 13.05 -2.12 9.77
CA ALA A 154 14.50 -2.22 9.59
C ALA A 154 15.26 -1.59 10.76
N GLN A 155 14.87 -0.39 11.22
CA GLN A 155 15.49 0.28 12.36
C GLN A 155 15.35 -0.51 13.66
N ASN A 156 14.15 -1.03 13.95
CA ASN A 156 13.92 -1.85 15.15
C ASN A 156 14.79 -3.12 15.17
N ASN A 157 14.99 -3.77 14.01
CA ASN A 157 15.85 -4.95 13.92
C ASN A 157 17.34 -4.65 14.12
N ILE A 158 17.78 -3.41 13.86
CA ILE A 158 19.16 -2.97 14.15
C ILE A 158 19.33 -2.70 15.64
N GLN A 159 18.31 -2.16 16.30
CA GLN A 159 18.38 -1.85 17.75
C GLN A 159 18.37 -3.10 18.64
N ILE A 160 17.81 -4.21 18.16
CA ILE A 160 17.68 -5.47 18.92
C ILE A 160 18.93 -6.37 18.76
N ASN A 161 19.74 -6.17 17.72
CA ASN A 161 20.96 -6.94 17.43
C ASN A 161 22.21 -6.18 17.85
#